data_AF-U2C318-F1
#
_entry.id   AF-U2C318-F1
#
_cell.length_a   1.000
_cell.length_b   1.000
_cell.length_c   1.000
_cell.angle_alpha   90.00
_cell.angle_beta   90.00
_cell.angle_gamma   90.00
#
_symmetry.space_group_name_H-M   'P 1'
#
loop_
_entity.id
_entity.type
_entity.pdbx_description
1 polymer ?
#
loop_
_entity_poly.entity_id
_entity_poly.type
_entity_poly.pdbx_seq_one_letter_code
_entity_poly.pdbx_strand_id
1 'polypeptide(L)'
;MFAFHNASFVFTFKLINPNKKMKVQVNDKEVEVSPSFTLQQLIPYLDLPTQGIAVAVNNRMIPRTDWESHALHENDRIVIIKAACGG
;
A
#
# COMPACT_ATOMS: atom_id res chain seq x y z
N MET A 1 17.51 23.29 -21.77
CA MET A 1 16.03 23.31 -21.74
C MET A 1 15.57 21.86 -21.83
N PHE A 2 15.47 21.17 -20.69
CA PHE A 2 15.17 19.74 -20.68
C PHE A 2 13.66 19.55 -20.58
N ALA A 3 13.08 19.06 -21.67
CA ALA A 3 11.69 18.65 -21.76
C ALA A 3 11.65 17.16 -22.07
N PHE A 4 11.27 16.36 -21.07
CA PHE A 4 10.65 15.03 -21.17
C PHE A 4 9.82 14.92 -19.87
N HIS A 5 8.57 15.41 -19.85
CA HIS A 5 7.34 14.70 -20.21
C HIS A 5 7.19 13.34 -19.50
N ASN A 6 6.30 13.34 -18.48
CA ASN A 6 5.61 12.18 -17.87
C ASN A 6 6.32 10.83 -18.03
N ALA A 7 7.15 10.48 -17.05
CA ALA A 7 7.63 9.11 -16.89
C ALA A 7 6.44 8.21 -16.51
N SER A 8 5.81 7.61 -17.52
CA SER A 8 4.99 6.40 -17.35
C SER A 8 5.89 5.32 -16.76
N PHE A 9 5.89 5.19 -15.44
CA PHE A 9 6.54 4.11 -14.74
C PHE A 9 5.59 2.91 -14.73
N VAL A 10 5.41 2.30 -15.91
CA VAL A 10 4.67 1.03 -16.06
C VAL A 10 5.58 -0.08 -15.55
N PHE A 11 5.63 -0.24 -14.23
CA PHE A 11 6.28 -1.40 -13.60
C PHE A 11 5.41 -2.63 -13.83
N THR A 12 5.96 -3.54 -14.62
CA THR A 12 5.33 -4.76 -15.12
C THR A 12 5.09 -5.76 -13.99
N PHE A 13 3.85 -6.10 -13.63
CA PHE A 13 3.52 -7.38 -12.96
C PHE A 13 2.14 -7.92 -13.37
N LYS A 14 2.17 -8.81 -14.37
CA LYS A 14 1.63 -10.19 -14.30
C LYS A 14 0.16 -10.36 -13.91
N LEU A 15 -0.69 -10.65 -14.91
CA LEU A 15 -1.89 -11.51 -14.84
C LEU A 15 -2.59 -11.61 -13.46
N ILE A 16 -2.99 -10.48 -12.87
CA ILE A 16 -4.04 -10.49 -11.86
C ILE A 16 -5.34 -10.51 -12.62
N ASN A 17 -6.19 -11.50 -12.37
CA ASN A 17 -7.58 -11.44 -12.83
C ASN A 17 -8.16 -10.10 -12.35
N PRO A 18 -8.45 -9.13 -13.24
CA PRO A 18 -8.87 -7.79 -12.82
C PRO A 18 -10.25 -7.80 -12.14
N ASN A 19 -10.91 -8.97 -12.14
CA ASN A 19 -12.24 -9.18 -11.58
C ASN A 19 -12.25 -9.71 -10.14
N LYS A 20 -11.10 -10.11 -9.55
CA LYS A 20 -11.09 -10.53 -8.15
C LYS A 20 -10.52 -9.41 -7.29
N LYS A 21 -11.42 -8.64 -6.67
CA LYS A 21 -11.09 -7.68 -5.63
C LYS A 21 -11.38 -8.30 -4.28
N MET A 22 -10.55 -7.99 -3.29
CA MET A 22 -10.81 -8.27 -1.89
C MET A 22 -10.93 -6.95 -1.13
N LYS A 23 -11.65 -6.99 -0.01
CA LYS A 23 -11.86 -5.81 0.83
C LYS A 23 -10.91 -5.87 2.02
N VAL A 24 -10.21 -4.77 2.27
CA VAL A 24 -9.36 -4.57 3.45
C VAL A 24 -9.79 -3.29 4.16
N GLN A 25 -9.56 -3.20 5.47
CA GLN A 25 -9.83 -1.99 6.22
C GLN A 25 -8.53 -1.21 6.40
N VAL A 26 -8.48 0.04 5.92
CA VAL A 26 -7.33 0.93 6.10
C VAL A 26 -7.77 2.16 6.88
N ASN A 27 -7.22 2.38 8.09
CA ASN A 27 -7.59 3.51 8.96
C ASN A 27 -9.12 3.67 9.11
N ASP A 28 -9.80 2.56 9.42
CA ASP A 28 -11.26 2.46 9.57
C ASP A 28 -12.08 2.75 8.28
N LYS A 29 -11.43 2.75 7.11
CA LYS A 29 -12.09 2.84 5.80
C LYS A 29 -11.95 1.53 5.03
N GLU A 30 -13.02 1.11 4.37
CA GLU A 30 -12.98 -0.07 3.50
C GLU A 30 -12.33 0.30 2.15
N VAL A 31 -11.34 -0.47 1.73
CA VAL A 31 -10.60 -0.30 0.48
C VAL A 31 -10.61 -1.62 -0.28
N GLU A 32 -10.95 -1.56 -1.58
CA GLU A 32 -10.88 -2.71 -2.46
C GLU A 32 -9.49 -2.80 -3.10
N VAL A 33 -8.82 -3.94 -2.90
CA VAL A 33 -7.48 -4.20 -3.44
C VAL A 33 -7.41 -5.57 -4.09
N SER A 34 -6.38 -5.80 -4.90
CA SER A 34 -6.17 -7.12 -5.51
C SER A 34 -5.65 -8.13 -4.47
N PRO A 35 -6.01 -9.42 -4.55
CA PRO A 35 -5.55 -10.43 -3.57
C PRO A 35 -4.04 -10.72 -3.60
N SER A 36 -3.32 -10.23 -4.61
CA SER A 36 -1.86 -10.31 -4.69
C SER A 36 -1.18 -8.98 -4.32
N PHE A 37 -1.91 -8.03 -3.72
CA PHE A 37 -1.32 -6.77 -3.27
C PHE A 37 -0.49 -6.99 -2.01
N THR A 38 0.62 -6.27 -1.93
CA THR A 38 1.47 -6.20 -0.75
C THR A 38 1.33 -4.84 -0.07
N LEU A 39 1.81 -4.73 1.16
CA LEU A 39 1.85 -3.45 1.87
C LEU A 39 2.62 -2.37 1.07
N GLN A 40 3.71 -2.75 0.42
CA GLN A 40 4.50 -1.83 -0.40
C GLN A 40 3.71 -1.24 -1.58
N GLN A 41 2.81 -2.01 -2.18
CA GLN A 41 1.95 -1.55 -3.28
C GLN A 41 0.76 -0.72 -2.77
N LEU A 42 0.26 -1.02 -1.56
CA LEU A 42 -0.85 -0.32 -0.94
C LEU A 42 -0.55 1.15 -0.64
N ILE A 43 0.65 1.46 -0.13
CA ILE A 43 1.04 2.83 0.22
C ILE A 43 0.90 3.83 -0.95
N PRO A 44 1.55 3.61 -2.11
CA PRO A 44 1.38 4.50 -3.26
C PRO A 44 -0.03 4.44 -3.85
N TYR A 45 -0.75 3.31 -3.74
CA TYR A 45 -2.15 3.21 -4.17
C TYR A 45 -3.09 4.13 -3.38
N LEU A 46 -2.75 4.41 -2.11
CA LEU A 46 -3.49 5.31 -1.23
C LEU A 46 -2.98 6.77 -1.27
N ASP A 47 -2.10 7.11 -2.22
CA ASP A 47 -1.42 8.40 -2.30
C ASP A 47 -0.72 8.79 -0.98
N LEU A 48 -0.17 7.79 -0.27
CA LEU A 48 0.54 8.00 0.99
C LEU A 48 2.04 8.15 0.76
N PRO A 49 2.71 9.02 1.54
CA PRO A 49 4.16 9.13 1.48
C PRO A 49 4.80 7.81 1.92
N THR A 50 5.82 7.36 1.20
CA THR A 50 6.53 6.13 1.56
C THR A 50 7.45 6.32 2.76
N GLN A 51 7.76 7.55 3.17
CA GLN A 51 8.62 7.89 4.31
C GLN A 51 7.81 8.53 5.44
N GLY A 52 8.29 8.39 6.68
CA GLY A 52 7.62 8.95 7.85
C GLY A 52 6.27 8.28 8.15
N ILE A 53 6.07 7.03 7.73
CA ILE A 53 4.87 6.26 8.00
C ILE A 53 5.21 4.91 8.64
N ALA A 54 4.35 4.47 9.54
CA ALA A 54 4.36 3.14 10.13
C ALA A 54 3.05 2.44 9.78
N VAL A 55 3.12 1.14 9.51
CA VAL A 55 1.96 0.34 9.15
C VAL A 55 1.80 -0.79 10.16
N ALA A 56 0.58 -0.99 10.63
CA ALA A 56 0.21 -2.13 11.44
C ALA A 56 -0.90 -2.92 10.73
N VAL A 57 -0.79 -4.24 10.72
CA VAL A 57 -1.77 -5.17 10.16
C VAL A 57 -2.30 -6.04 11.30
N ASN A 58 -3.62 -6.09 11.48
CA ASN A 58 -4.29 -6.85 12.54
C ASN A 58 -3.68 -6.58 13.93
N ASN A 59 -3.51 -5.29 14.25
CA ASN A 59 -2.92 -4.79 15.50
C ASN A 59 -1.44 -5.18 15.72
N ARG A 60 -0.72 -5.65 14.70
CA ARG A 60 0.72 -5.90 14.75
C ARG A 60 1.46 -4.94 13.84
N MET A 61 2.48 -4.26 14.37
CA MET A 61 3.35 -3.39 13.58
C MET A 61 4.18 -4.24 12.61
N ILE A 62 4.14 -3.90 11.31
CA ILE A 62 4.93 -4.58 10.29
C ILE A 62 6.13 -3.70 9.94
N PRO A 63 7.37 -4.17 10.17
CA PRO A 63 8.58 -3.45 9.79
C PRO A 63 8.62 -3.17 8.29
N ARG A 64 9.21 -2.05 7.88
CA ARG A 64 9.30 -1.65 6.47
C ARG A 64 10.02 -2.70 5.60
N THR A 65 10.99 -3.42 6.17
CA THR A 65 11.71 -4.52 5.50
C THR A 65 10.77 -5.63 5.04
N ASP A 66 9.64 -5.80 5.72
CA ASP A 66 8.71 -6.88 5.47
C ASP A 66 7.55 -6.43 4.58
N TRP A 67 7.46 -5.15 4.22
CA TRP A 67 6.32 -4.64 3.42
C TRP A 67 6.26 -5.20 2.01
N GLU A 68 7.42 -5.56 1.45
CA GLU A 68 7.51 -6.19 0.13
C GLU A 68 7.02 -7.63 0.16
N SER A 69 7.30 -8.37 1.26
CA SER A 69 6.94 -9.77 1.42
C SER A 69 5.58 -9.99 2.11
N HIS A 70 5.03 -8.96 2.75
CA HIS A 70 3.76 -9.03 3.45
C HIS A 70 2.58 -8.92 2.47
N ALA A 71 2.02 -10.08 2.12
CA ALA A 71 0.78 -10.18 1.36
C ALA A 71 -0.42 -9.76 2.22
N LEU A 72 -1.33 -9.01 1.61
CA LEU A 72 -2.61 -8.65 2.22
C LEU A 72 -3.62 -9.79 2.07
N HIS A 73 -4.55 -9.87 3.02
CA HIS A 73 -5.66 -10.81 3.01
C HIS A 73 -6.99 -10.08 3.15
N GLU A 74 -8.06 -10.72 2.72
CA GLU A 74 -9.41 -10.18 2.85
C GLU A 74 -9.76 -9.97 4.34
N ASN A 75 -10.39 -8.84 4.64
CA ASN A 75 -10.73 -8.36 5.99
C ASN A 75 -9.54 -7.97 6.87
N ASP A 76 -8.32 -7.86 6.32
CA ASP A 76 -7.19 -7.35 7.09
C ASP A 76 -7.44 -5.93 7.58
N ARG A 77 -7.13 -5.69 8.87
CA ARG A 77 -7.21 -4.35 9.47
C ARG A 77 -5.84 -3.69 9.46
N ILE A 78 -5.67 -2.75 8.56
CA ILE A 78 -4.45 -2.01 8.32
C ILE A 78 -4.60 -0.63 8.97
N VAL A 79 -3.66 -0.26 9.83
CA VAL A 79 -3.58 1.06 10.44
C VAL A 79 -2.29 1.70 9.97
N ILE A 80 -2.40 2.88 9.35
CA ILE A 80 -1.27 3.64 8.84
C ILE A 80 -1.13 4.90 9.68
N ILE A 81 -0.02 4.96 10.41
CA ILE A 81 0.33 6.07 11.30
C ILE A 81 1.36 6.93 10.57
N LYS A 82 1.05 8.20 10.38
CA LYS A 82 2.00 9.19 9.88
C LYS A 82 2.75 9.78 11.07
N ALA A 83 4.07 9.78 11.01
CA ALA A 83 4.90 10.55 11.93
C ALA A 83 4.63 12.04 11.65
N ALA A 84 3.94 12.71 12.57
CA ALA A 84 3.87 14.15 12.59
C ALA A 84 5.18 14.66 13.20
N CYS A 85 6.06 15.23 12.38
CA CYS A 85 7.18 16.00 12.90
C CYS A 85 6.60 17.33 13.39
N GLY A 86 6.16 17.37 14.65
CA GLY A 86 5.75 18.61 15.32
C GLY A 86 7.00 19.43 15.64
N GLY A 87 7.08 20.62 15.04
CA GLY A 87 8.01 21.67 15.44
C GLY A 87 7.38 22.59 16.47
#